data_AF-A0A966R4C6-F1
#
_entry.id   AF-A0A966R4C6-F1
#
_cell.length_a   1.000
_cell.length_b   1.000
_cell.length_c   1.000
_cell.angle_alpha   90.00
_cell.angle_beta   90.00
_cell.angle_gamma   90.00
#
_symmetry.space_group_name_H-M   'P 1'
#
loop_
_entity.id
_entity.type
_entity.pdbx_description
1 polymer ?
#
loop_
_entity_poly.entity_id
_entity_poly.type
_entity_poly.pdbx_seq_one_letter_code
_entity_poly.pdbx_strand_id
1 'polypeptide(L)'
;MNLIVFESFDAVREFATQTKQVQFAAKHPPLNKPMQGDVKKSKVYVRHPETGNIVKVNFGDKEMRIRKNEPDRRKSFRARHNCDNPGPKHKARYWSCRAW
;
A
#
# COMPACT_ATOMS: atom_id res chain seq x y z
N MET A 1 11.95 5.96 -49.96
CA MET A 1 11.07 6.52 -48.91
C MET A 1 10.92 5.49 -47.80
N ASN A 2 11.79 5.45 -46.77
CA ASN A 2 11.55 4.63 -45.55
C ASN A 2 12.52 4.92 -44.39
N LEU A 3 13.14 6.11 -44.35
CA LEU A 3 14.10 6.46 -43.28
C LEU A 3 13.50 7.32 -42.16
N ILE A 4 12.31 7.90 -42.34
CA ILE A 4 11.70 8.86 -41.38
C ILE A 4 10.88 8.16 -40.26
N VAL A 5 10.45 6.91 -40.48
CA VAL A 5 9.59 6.18 -39.51
C VAL A 5 10.42 5.49 -38.42
N PHE A 6 11.71 5.25 -38.64
CA PHE A 6 12.56 4.52 -37.70
C PHE A 6 12.97 5.40 -36.50
N GLU A 7 13.37 6.66 -36.74
CA GLU A 7 13.78 7.57 -35.66
C GLU A 7 12.62 7.95 -34.71
N SER A 8 11.39 7.96 -35.22
CA SER A 8 10.20 8.29 -34.42
C SER A 8 9.79 7.16 -33.46
N PHE A 9 10.09 5.89 -33.78
CA PHE A 9 9.74 4.77 -32.91
C PHE A 9 10.70 4.61 -31.73
N ASP A 10 11.99 4.91 -31.93
CA ASP A 10 12.99 4.85 -30.87
C ASP A 10 12.87 6.01 -29.89
N ALA A 11 12.52 7.22 -30.37
CA ALA A 11 12.18 8.35 -29.50
C ALA A 11 10.98 8.07 -28.58
N VAL A 12 9.95 7.35 -29.06
CA VAL A 12 8.79 6.95 -28.24
C VAL A 12 9.17 5.92 -27.18
N ARG A 13 10.09 4.99 -27.47
CA ARG A 13 10.60 4.01 -26.50
C ARG A 13 11.47 4.66 -25.42
N GLU A 14 12.30 5.62 -25.81
CA GLU A 14 13.17 6.33 -24.87
C GLU A 14 12.36 7.22 -23.91
N PHE A 15 11.30 7.87 -24.40
CA PHE A 15 10.35 8.58 -23.54
C PHE A 15 9.56 7.63 -22.60
N ALA A 16 9.16 6.45 -23.08
CA ALA A 16 8.45 5.45 -22.27
C ALA A 16 9.34 4.82 -21.18
N THR A 17 10.65 4.69 -21.43
CA THR A 17 11.61 4.18 -20.44
C THR A 17 11.98 5.27 -19.43
N GLN A 18 12.15 6.52 -19.86
CA GLN A 18 12.42 7.64 -18.97
C GLN A 18 11.23 7.97 -18.05
N THR A 19 9.99 7.91 -18.55
CA THR A 19 8.79 8.04 -17.71
C THR A 19 8.66 6.92 -16.67
N LYS A 20 9.02 5.67 -17.02
CA LYS A 20 9.08 4.56 -16.06
C LYS A 20 10.11 4.78 -14.96
N GLN A 21 11.32 5.25 -15.29
CA GLN A 21 12.39 5.47 -14.31
C GLN A 21 12.12 6.67 -13.40
N VAL A 22 11.60 7.78 -13.93
CA VAL A 22 11.23 8.98 -13.15
C VAL A 22 10.08 8.69 -12.17
N GLN A 23 9.11 7.84 -12.56
CA GLN A 23 8.06 7.35 -11.65
C GLN A 23 8.63 6.52 -10.47
N PHE A 24 9.71 5.77 -10.72
CA PHE A 24 10.32 4.87 -9.74
C PHE A 24 11.22 5.62 -8.72
N ALA A 25 11.98 6.61 -9.20
CA ALA A 25 12.92 7.39 -8.38
C ALA A 25 12.24 8.42 -7.46
N ALA A 26 11.07 8.96 -7.84
CA ALA A 26 10.37 9.99 -7.06
C ALA A 26 9.54 9.46 -5.87
N LYS A 27 9.35 8.14 -5.73
CA LYS A 27 8.37 7.57 -4.79
C LYS A 27 8.86 6.29 -4.15
N HIS A 28 9.77 6.38 -3.18
CA HIS A 28 9.89 5.34 -2.16
C HIS A 28 9.05 5.74 -0.95
N PRO A 29 7.74 5.42 -0.93
CA PRO A 29 6.93 5.71 0.24
C PRO A 29 7.50 4.95 1.44
N PRO A 30 7.38 5.51 2.65
CA PRO A 30 7.90 4.86 3.84
C PRO A 30 7.26 3.47 4.02
N LEU A 31 8.08 2.43 3.94
CA LEU A 31 7.63 1.04 4.05
C LEU A 31 7.22 0.70 5.49
N ASN A 32 6.18 -0.12 5.63
CA ASN A 32 5.65 -0.62 6.91
C ASN A 32 5.24 0.47 7.92
N LYS A 33 5.10 1.72 7.48
CA LYS A 33 4.62 2.83 8.29
C LYS A 33 3.19 3.20 7.85
N PRO A 34 2.19 3.05 8.72
CA PRO A 34 0.84 3.56 8.47
C PRO A 34 0.85 5.08 8.24
N MET A 35 0.11 5.51 7.23
CA MET A 35 -0.10 6.91 6.85
C MET A 35 -1.59 7.17 6.70
N GLN A 36 -1.99 8.45 6.65
CA GLN A 36 -3.36 8.82 6.32
C GLN A 36 -3.76 8.24 4.95
N GLY A 37 -4.89 7.54 4.90
CA GLY A 37 -5.38 6.87 3.71
C GLY A 37 -6.21 7.78 2.82
N ASP A 38 -6.23 7.46 1.53
CA ASP A 38 -7.01 8.22 0.53
C ASP A 38 -8.44 7.67 0.46
N VAL A 39 -8.57 6.34 0.30
CA VAL A 39 -9.86 5.63 0.19
C VAL A 39 -10.38 5.22 1.57
N LYS A 40 -9.51 4.68 2.41
CA LYS A 40 -9.81 4.26 3.79
C LYS A 40 -9.11 5.19 4.79
N LYS A 41 -9.30 4.95 6.09
CA LYS A 41 -8.71 5.80 7.13
C LYS A 41 -7.19 5.85 7.06
N SER A 42 -6.57 4.70 6.85
CA SER A 42 -5.11 4.58 6.80
C SER A 42 -4.66 3.77 5.59
N LYS A 43 -3.47 4.08 5.10
CA LYS A 43 -2.77 3.33 4.06
C LYS A 43 -1.38 2.95 4.54
N VAL A 44 -0.86 1.84 4.05
CA VAL A 44 0.51 1.39 4.33
C VAL A 44 1.06 0.70 3.10
N TYR A 45 2.34 0.94 2.83
CA TYR A 45 3.06 0.26 1.77
C TYR A 45 3.85 -0.88 2.37
N VAL A 46 3.61 -2.10 1.87
CA VAL A 46 4.21 -3.33 2.39
C VAL A 46 4.88 -4.06 1.24
N ARG A 47 6.09 -4.55 1.47
CA ARG A 47 6.76 -5.45 0.52
C ARG A 47 6.12 -6.83 0.62
N HIS A 48 5.63 -7.36 -0.50
CA HIS A 48 5.16 -8.73 -0.58
C HIS A 48 6.36 -9.68 -0.47
N PRO A 49 6.32 -10.70 0.43
CA PRO A 49 7.45 -11.59 0.63
C PRO A 49 7.77 -12.44 -0.60
N GLU A 50 6.74 -12.87 -1.35
CA GLU A 50 6.92 -13.79 -2.50
C GLU A 50 7.32 -13.08 -3.79
N THR A 51 6.76 -11.91 -4.07
CA THR A 51 6.92 -11.21 -5.36
C THR A 51 7.89 -10.04 -5.27
N GLY A 52 8.33 -9.67 -4.05
CA GLY A 52 9.21 -8.50 -3.83
C GLY A 52 8.55 -7.15 -4.10
N ASN A 53 7.31 -7.14 -4.61
CA ASN A 53 6.58 -5.94 -5.01
C ASN A 53 6.05 -5.16 -3.81
N ILE A 54 6.00 -3.82 -3.95
CA ILE A 54 5.39 -2.94 -2.95
C ILE A 54 3.89 -2.88 -3.20
N VAL A 55 3.11 -3.38 -2.25
CA VAL A 55 1.65 -3.37 -2.28
C VAL A 55 1.14 -2.24 -1.38
N LYS A 56 0.18 -1.46 -1.89
CA LYS A 56 -0.57 -0.48 -1.11
C LYS A 56 -1.76 -1.17 -0.42
N VAL A 57 -1.74 -1.20 0.91
CA VAL A 57 -2.82 -1.75 1.72
C VAL A 57 -3.61 -0.61 2.35
N ASN A 58 -4.91 -0.53 2.05
CA ASN A 58 -5.83 0.42 2.67
C ASN A 58 -6.60 -0.29 3.80
N PHE A 59 -6.69 0.34 4.97
CA PHE A 59 -7.35 -0.26 6.14
C PHE A 59 -8.03 0.78 7.04
N GLY A 60 -8.93 0.29 7.89
CA GLY A 60 -9.76 1.10 8.78
C GLY A 60 -10.93 1.80 8.07
N ASP A 61 -11.89 2.26 8.85
CA ASP A 61 -13.03 3.05 8.37
C ASP A 61 -12.85 4.53 8.72
N LYS A 62 -13.23 5.42 7.81
CA LYS A 62 -13.12 6.88 8.00
C LYS A 62 -14.05 7.33 9.12
N GLU A 63 -15.27 6.82 9.13
CA GLU A 63 -16.33 7.20 10.08
C GLU A 63 -16.07 6.68 11.49
N MET A 64 -15.36 5.56 11.61
CA MET A 64 -15.12 4.90 12.89
C MET A 64 -13.83 5.41 13.55
N ARG A 65 -13.94 5.89 14.79
CA ARG A 65 -12.78 6.16 15.65
C ARG A 65 -12.37 4.88 16.39
N ILE A 66 -11.07 4.58 16.37
CA ILE A 66 -10.50 3.52 17.20
C ILE A 66 -10.44 4.03 18.65
N ARG A 67 -11.19 3.38 19.53
CA ARG A 67 -11.24 3.70 20.97
C ARG A 67 -10.30 2.79 21.75
N LYS A 68 -8.99 2.98 21.58
CA LYS A 68 -7.95 2.17 22.25
C LYS A 68 -7.97 2.29 23.77
N ASN A 69 -8.46 3.41 24.27
CA ASN A 69 -8.59 3.72 25.68
C ASN A 69 -9.72 2.91 26.37
N GLU A 70 -10.64 2.31 25.61
CA GLU A 70 -11.72 1.48 26.14
C GLU A 70 -11.33 -0.01 26.01
N PRO A 71 -10.89 -0.67 27.08
CA PRO A 71 -10.34 -2.04 27.02
C PRO A 71 -11.37 -3.07 26.53
N ASP A 72 -12.64 -2.91 26.87
CA ASP A 72 -13.70 -3.84 26.46
C ASP A 72 -13.95 -3.82 24.95
N ARG A 73 -13.88 -2.62 24.34
CA ARG A 73 -13.99 -2.48 22.89
C ARG A 73 -12.78 -3.09 22.19
N ARG A 74 -11.58 -2.89 22.75
CA ARG A 74 -10.35 -3.51 22.25
C ARG A 74 -10.44 -5.02 22.29
N LYS A 75 -10.85 -5.60 23.42
CA LYS A 75 -11.03 -7.05 23.59
C LYS A 75 -12.06 -7.60 22.59
N SER A 76 -13.20 -6.92 22.47
CA SER A 76 -14.27 -7.32 21.55
C SER A 76 -13.87 -7.25 20.08
N PHE A 77 -13.10 -6.24 19.68
CA PHE A 77 -12.56 -6.15 18.32
C PHE A 77 -11.56 -7.28 18.06
N ARG A 78 -10.61 -7.49 18.98
CA ARG A 78 -9.58 -8.53 18.84
C ARG A 78 -10.19 -9.93 18.75
N ALA A 79 -11.23 -10.22 19.53
CA ALA A 79 -11.93 -11.50 19.52
C ALA A 79 -12.66 -11.75 18.18
N ARG A 80 -13.44 -10.76 17.70
CA ARG A 80 -14.19 -10.89 16.44
C ARG A 80 -13.31 -10.97 15.19
N HIS A 81 -12.11 -10.39 15.25
CA HIS A 81 -11.19 -10.35 14.11
C HIS A 81 -10.03 -11.35 14.23
N ASN A 82 -10.02 -12.21 15.26
CA ASN A 82 -8.96 -13.18 15.53
C ASN A 82 -7.56 -12.53 15.44
N CYS A 83 -7.37 -11.45 16.20
CA CYS A 83 -6.12 -10.68 16.17
C CYS A 83 -4.93 -11.38 16.84
N ASP A 84 -5.11 -12.60 17.34
CA ASP A 84 -4.04 -13.44 17.87
C ASP A 84 -3.29 -14.15 16.72
N ASN A 85 -3.99 -14.48 15.63
CA ASN A 85 -3.39 -14.86 14.35
C ASN A 85 -3.89 -13.97 13.20
N PRO A 86 -3.43 -12.71 13.13
CA PRO A 86 -3.94 -11.73 12.18
C PRO A 86 -3.52 -11.99 10.72
N GLY A 87 -2.60 -12.92 10.48
CA GLY A 87 -2.10 -13.28 9.15
C GLY A 87 -0.97 -12.36 8.64
N PRO A 88 -0.65 -12.43 7.33
CA PRO A 88 0.55 -11.77 6.79
C PRO A 88 0.40 -10.25 6.69
N LYS A 89 1.56 -9.55 6.72
CA LYS A 89 1.64 -8.08 6.71
C LYS A 89 1.03 -7.42 5.47
N HIS A 90 0.91 -8.10 4.34
CA HIS A 90 0.32 -7.53 3.12
C HIS A 90 -1.22 -7.51 3.15
N LYS A 91 -1.87 -8.04 4.21
CA LYS A 91 -3.34 -8.02 4.34
C LYS A 91 -3.80 -6.89 5.28
N ALA A 92 -4.97 -6.32 4.98
CA ALA A 92 -5.55 -5.24 5.78
C ALA A 92 -5.84 -5.64 7.24
N ARG A 93 -6.22 -6.90 7.49
CA ARG A 93 -6.51 -7.42 8.84
C ARG A 93 -5.33 -7.26 9.80
N TYR A 94 -4.12 -7.54 9.34
CA TYR A 94 -2.89 -7.36 10.14
C TYR A 94 -2.76 -5.93 10.66
N TRP A 95 -2.95 -4.96 9.77
CA TRP A 95 -2.84 -3.56 10.11
C TRP A 95 -4.00 -3.06 10.97
N SER A 96 -5.22 -3.54 10.72
CA SER A 96 -6.36 -3.25 11.60
C SER A 96 -6.12 -3.78 13.02
N CYS A 97 -5.65 -5.01 13.18
CA CYS A 97 -5.34 -5.58 14.50
C CYS A 97 -4.21 -4.85 15.22
N ARG A 98 -3.19 -4.38 14.49
CA ARG A 98 -2.10 -3.55 15.06
C ARG A 98 -2.57 -2.13 15.42
N ALA A 99 -3.54 -1.63 14.66
CA ALA A 99 -4.13 -0.33 14.89
C ALA A 99 -5.15 -0.33 16.04
N TRP A 100 -5.64 -1.48 16.50
CA TRP A 100 -6.57 -1.62 17.63
C TRP A 100 -5.90 -1.97 18.96
#